data_AF-A0A7V5VYV7-F1
#
_entry.id   AF-A0A7V5VYV7-F1
#
_cell.length_a   1.000
_cell.length_b   1.000
_cell.length_c   1.000
_cell.angle_alpha   90.00
_cell.angle_beta   90.00
_cell.angle_gamma   90.00
#
_symmetry.space_group_name_H-M   'P 1'
#
loop_
_entity.id
_entity.type
_entity.pdbx_description
1 polymer ?
#
loop_
_entity_poly.entity_id
_entity_poly.type
_entity_poly.pdbx_seq_one_letter_code
_entity_poly.pdbx_strand_id
1 'polypeptide(L)' 'PFRKGDIRHSLADITKARKLLRYEPKVDVKEGLRMVVKYYINNLVE' A
#
# COMPACT_ATOMS: atom_id res chain seq x y z
N PRO A 1 -19.35 8.82 -6.28
CA PRO A 1 -19.31 10.01 -5.39
C PRO A 1 -18.49 9.68 -4.13
N PHE A 2 -17.86 10.67 -3.50
CA PHE A 2 -17.17 10.46 -2.21
C PHE A 2 -18.17 10.00 -1.16
N ARG A 3 -17.78 9.01 -0.34
CA ARG A 3 -18.57 8.55 0.79
C ARG A 3 -18.41 9.51 1.96
N LYS A 4 -19.40 9.53 2.86
CA LYS A 4 -19.33 10.31 4.09
C LYS A 4 -18.14 9.80 4.92
N GLY A 5 -17.16 10.68 5.16
CA GLY A 5 -15.94 10.35 5.91
C GLY A 5 -14.69 10.11 5.04
N ASP A 6 -14.80 10.14 3.71
CA ASP A 6 -13.63 9.97 2.84
C ASP A 6 -12.66 11.15 2.96
N ILE A 7 -11.38 10.83 3.15
CA ILE A 7 -10.28 11.79 3.08
C ILE A 7 -9.79 11.88 1.63
N ARG A 8 -9.74 13.10 1.08
CA ARG A 8 -9.37 13.34 -0.32
C ARG A 8 -7.90 13.05 -0.63
N HIS A 9 -6.99 13.46 0.25
CA HIS A 9 -5.55 13.28 0.08
C HIS A 9 -4.94 12.78 1.40
N SER A 10 -4.23 11.67 1.33
CA SER A 10 -3.59 11.04 2.49
C SER A 10 -2.19 10.59 2.11
N LEU A 11 -1.21 11.46 2.36
CA LEU A 11 0.20 11.19 2.13
C LEU A 11 0.93 11.20 3.48
N ALA A 12 1.46 10.04 3.89
CA ALA A 12 2.16 9.91 5.16
C ALA A 12 3.61 10.42 5.06
N ASP A 13 4.02 11.29 5.99
CA ASP A 13 5.44 11.54 6.25
C ASP A 13 6.00 10.43 7.15
N ILE A 14 6.90 9.62 6.58
CA ILE A 14 7.52 8.48 7.26
C ILE A 14 8.91 8.81 7.83
N THR A 15 9.29 10.08 7.91
CA THR A 15 10.60 10.52 8.43
C THR A 15 10.87 10.00 9.84
N LYS A 16 9.86 9.95 10.70
CA LYS A 16 10.00 9.42 12.07
C LYS A 16 10.36 7.92 12.06
N ALA A 17 9.71 7.12 11.22
CA ALA A 17 9.98 5.69 11.09
C ALA A 17 11.38 5.45 10.50
N ARG A 18 11.79 6.21 9.49
CA ARG A 18 13.14 6.18 8.94
C ARG A 18 14.20 6.46 10.02
N LYS A 19 14.02 7.51 10.82
CA LYS A 19 14.99 7.92 11.86
C LYS A 19 15.10 6.92 13.00
N LEU A 20 13.95 6.47 13.53
CA LEU A 20 13.93 5.68 14.76
C LEU A 20 14.11 4.18 14.50
N LEU A 21 13.56 3.69 13.38
CA LEU A 21 13.49 2.26 13.09
C LEU A 21 14.37 1.85 11.91
N ARG A 22 15.02 2.81 11.24
CA ARG A 22 15.72 2.58 9.96
C ARG A 22 14.81 1.91 8.93
N TYR A 23 13.52 2.24 9.00
CA TYR A 23 12.52 1.67 8.10
C TYR A 23 12.63 2.31 6.72
N GLU A 24 12.77 1.49 5.69
CA GLU A 24 12.66 1.91 4.30
C GLU A 24 11.66 0.97 3.58
N PRO A 25 10.58 1.50 2.97
CA PRO A 25 9.68 0.70 2.15
C PRO A 25 10.43 0.03 0.99
N LYS A 26 10.27 -1.28 0.84
CA LYS A 26 10.93 -2.05 -0.22
C LYS A 26 10.04 -2.31 -1.44
N VAL A 27 8.73 -2.10 -1.27
CA VAL A 27 7.72 -2.44 -2.27
C VAL A 27 6.90 -1.19 -2.51
N ASP A 28 6.93 -0.70 -3.75
CA ASP A 28 6.05 0.38 -4.18
C ASP A 28 4.66 -0.15 -4.54
N VAL A 29 3.72 0.75 -4.81
CA VAL A 29 2.33 0.40 -5.14
C VAL A 29 2.25 -0.49 -6.38
N LYS A 30 3.06 -0.23 -7.41
CA LYS A 30 2.99 -0.93 -8.69
C LYS A 30 3.46 -2.38 -8.53
N GLU A 31 4.54 -2.60 -7.78
CA GLU A 31 5.03 -3.94 -7.44
C GLU A 31 4.05 -4.67 -6.53
N GLY A 32 3.56 -4.01 -5.47
CA GLY A 32 2.56 -4.59 -4.57
C GLY A 32 1.31 -5.05 -5.31
N LEU A 33 0.80 -4.25 -6.26
CA LEU A 33 -0.34 -4.64 -7.09
C LEU A 33 -0.08 -5.87 -7.95
N ARG A 34 1.12 -6.00 -8.54
CA ARG A 34 1.48 -7.22 -9.31
C ARG A 34 1.46 -8.46 -8.43
N MET A 35 2.03 -8.37 -7.22
CA MET A 35 2.06 -9.47 -6.26
C MET A 35 0.65 -9.89 -5.85
N VAL A 36 -0.21 -8.91 -5.55
CA VAL A 36 -1.60 -9.14 -5.17
C VAL A 36 -2.38 -9.79 -6.32
N VAL A 37 -2.34 -9.23 -7.53
CA VAL A 37 -3.06 -9.81 -8.69
C VAL A 37 -2.63 -11.26 -8.93
N LYS A 38 -1.32 -11.53 -8.89
CA LYS A 38 -0.80 -12.90 -9.04
C LYS A 38 -1.35 -13.84 -7.96
N TYR A 39 -1.42 -13.39 -6.71
CA TYR A 39 -2.02 -14.18 -5.64
C TYR A 39 -3.49 -14.49 -5.91
N TYR A 40 -4.28 -13.50 -6.29
CA TYR A 40 -5.71 -13.68 -6.56
C TYR A 40 -5.97 -14.66 -7.72
N ILE A 41 -5.23 -14.53 -8.83
CA ILE A 41 -5.33 -15.45 -9.96
C ILE A 41 -5.03 -16.89 -9.54
N ASN A 42 -4.04 -17.08 -8.68
CA ASN A 42 -3.57 -18.42 -8.31
C ASN A 42 -4.37 -19.08 -7.19
N ASN A 43 -5.17 -18.33 -6.41
CA ASN A 43 -5.77 -18.83 -5.17
C ASN A 43 -7.28 -18.53 -5.02
N LEU A 44 -7.88 -17.72 -5.90
CA LEU A 44 -9.27 -17.29 -5.78
C LEU A 44 -10.10 -17.58 -7.04
N VAL A 45 -9.53 -18.29 -8.01
CA VAL A 45 -10.28 -18.86 -9.13
C VAL A 45 -10.72 -20.24 -8.68
N GLU A 46 -12.00 -20.39 -8.33
CA GLU A 46 -12.68 -21.69 -8.30
C GLU A 46 -12.71 -22.31 -9.71
#